data_AF-A0A524F906-F1
#
_entry.id   AF-A0A524F906-F1
#
_cell.length_a   1.000
_cell.length_b   1.000
_cell.length_c   1.000
_cell.angle_alpha   90.00
_cell.angle_beta   90.00
_cell.angle_gamma   90.00
#
_symmetry.space_group_name_H-M   'P 1'
#
loop_
_entity.id
_entity.type
_entity.pdbx_description
1 polymer ?
#
loop_
_entity_poly.entity_id
_entity_poly.type
_entity_poly.pdbx_seq_one_letter_code
_entity_poly.pdbx_strand_id
1 'polypeptide(L)'
;MGHRKKHAPRHGSLAFLPRKRAATIKGRIRHWDYVGEEINFLGFAGFKAGMTHITYIEDQKNSPYYGKELMKPVSIIEVPPLLLIGIRVYNEDQYGKYIIGELFAQNFNTFLNRKIKTPDPEKYDFNKIKDQILKNINSTSEIRGIFQSQPYLTSLPRKVPDIIEIALNSNGNHIDGFNNILEKLGEEIRARDVFQEGELVDIIAVTKGKGFQGPVKRFGVKLLPRKNSKIQRAVACIGPWHPAR
;
A
#
# COMPACT_ATOMS: atom_id res chain seq x y z
N MET A 1 -8.76 45.42 -13.68
CA MET A 1 -9.01 44.46 -12.58
C MET A 1 -7.70 44.30 -11.81
N GLY A 2 -7.63 44.84 -10.59
CA GLY A 2 -6.43 44.78 -9.75
C GLY A 2 -6.41 43.57 -8.81
N HIS A 3 -5.75 43.72 -7.66
CA HIS A 3 -5.65 42.68 -6.63
C HIS A 3 -7.03 42.15 -6.20
N ARG A 4 -7.05 40.87 -5.76
CA ARG A 4 -8.26 40.19 -5.31
C ARG A 4 -8.88 40.94 -4.11
N LYS A 5 -10.12 41.41 -4.25
CA LYS A 5 -10.80 42.22 -3.21
C LYS A 5 -11.13 41.46 -1.92
N LYS A 6 -11.42 40.16 -1.99
CA LYS A 6 -11.77 39.32 -0.83
C LYS A 6 -10.86 38.11 -0.77
N HIS A 7 -10.27 37.86 0.40
CA HIS A 7 -9.49 36.64 0.64
C HIS A 7 -10.35 35.38 0.49
N ALA A 8 -9.75 34.31 0.00
CA ALA A 8 -10.31 32.97 0.12
C ALA A 8 -9.19 31.94 0.03
N PRO A 9 -9.40 30.73 0.60
CA PRO A 9 -8.42 29.65 0.51
C PRO A 9 -8.23 29.17 -0.93
N ARG A 10 -7.11 28.49 -1.15
CA ARG A 10 -6.81 27.85 -2.44
C ARG A 10 -7.67 26.60 -2.63
N HIS A 11 -8.09 26.34 -3.87
CA HIS A 11 -8.84 25.13 -4.21
C HIS A 11 -7.92 23.92 -4.48
N GLY A 12 -8.20 22.80 -3.80
CA GLY A 12 -7.44 21.54 -3.87
C GLY A 12 -6.07 21.62 -3.20
N SER A 13 -5.39 20.50 -2.92
CA SER A 13 -3.99 20.47 -2.45
C SER A 13 -2.98 20.36 -3.61
N LEU A 14 -1.83 21.05 -3.50
CA LEU A 14 -0.68 20.96 -4.45
C LEU A 14 0.19 19.74 -4.16
N ALA A 15 0.18 19.21 -2.93
CA ALA A 15 1.02 18.06 -2.53
C ALA A 15 0.70 16.79 -3.33
N PHE A 16 -0.50 16.70 -3.91
CA PHE A 16 -0.94 15.57 -4.74
C PHE A 16 -0.81 15.85 -6.25
N LEU A 17 0.00 16.82 -6.65
CA LEU A 17 0.39 16.99 -8.06
C LEU A 17 1.57 16.05 -8.39
N PRO A 18 1.61 15.46 -9.60
CA PRO A 18 0.57 15.49 -10.64
C PRO A 18 -0.62 14.58 -10.30
N ARG A 19 -1.85 15.07 -10.53
CA ARG A 19 -3.08 14.27 -10.40
C ARG A 19 -3.29 13.38 -11.62
N LYS A 20 -2.53 12.30 -11.72
CA LYS A 20 -2.56 11.32 -12.83
C LYS A 20 -3.01 9.93 -12.36
N ARG A 21 -3.33 9.04 -13.31
CA ARG A 21 -3.61 7.63 -13.01
C ARG A 21 -2.36 6.98 -12.42
N ALA A 22 -2.53 6.16 -11.39
CA ALA A 22 -1.45 5.36 -10.83
C ALA A 22 -0.91 4.39 -11.89
N ALA A 23 0.41 4.16 -11.90
CA ALA A 23 1.05 3.26 -12.86
C ALA A 23 0.72 1.78 -12.57
N THR A 24 0.55 1.44 -11.30
CA THR A 24 0.22 0.10 -10.82
C THR A 24 -1.09 0.14 -10.03
N ILE A 25 -1.87 -0.95 -10.09
CA ILE A 25 -3.10 -1.09 -9.30
C ILE A 25 -2.82 -1.43 -7.82
N LYS A 26 -1.72 -2.14 -7.55
CA LYS A 26 -1.27 -2.43 -6.19
C LYS A 26 -0.83 -1.15 -5.47
N GLY A 27 -1.12 -1.06 -4.18
CA GLY A 27 -0.60 -0.01 -3.31
C GLY A 27 0.92 -0.07 -3.27
N ARG A 28 1.59 1.05 -3.55
CA ARG A 28 3.05 1.14 -3.43
C ARG A 28 3.39 1.71 -2.07
N ILE A 29 4.10 0.91 -1.28
CA ILE A 29 4.61 1.30 0.03
C ILE A 29 5.98 1.96 -0.19
N ARG A 30 6.18 3.14 0.38
CA ARG A 30 7.41 3.93 0.21
C ARG A 30 8.29 3.90 1.44
N HIS A 31 7.65 3.83 2.60
CA HIS A 31 8.29 3.79 3.90
C HIS A 31 7.59 2.72 4.72
N TRP A 32 8.37 2.02 5.54
CA TRP A 32 7.91 1.01 6.48
C TRP A 32 8.32 1.48 7.86
N ASP A 33 7.39 1.42 8.81
CA ASP A 33 7.63 1.78 10.18
C ASP A 33 8.05 0.52 10.95
N TYR A 34 9.30 0.46 11.38
CA TYR A 34 9.85 -0.65 12.17
C TYR A 34 9.56 -0.40 13.65
N VAL A 35 8.33 -0.69 14.06
CA VAL A 35 7.87 -0.53 15.44
C VAL A 35 7.73 -1.89 16.10
N GLY A 36 8.22 -2.01 17.34
CA GLY A 36 8.09 -3.21 18.16
C GLY A 36 9.34 -4.08 18.23
N GLU A 37 9.32 -5.01 19.18
CA GLU A 37 10.40 -5.95 19.49
C GLU A 37 10.09 -7.39 19.07
N GLU A 38 9.09 -7.60 18.21
CA GLU A 38 8.75 -8.93 17.69
C GLU A 38 9.13 -9.07 16.21
N ILE A 39 9.70 -10.24 15.87
CA ILE A 39 10.03 -10.57 14.47
C ILE A 39 8.73 -10.89 13.73
N ASN A 40 8.14 -9.88 13.11
CA ASN A 40 6.90 -10.00 12.36
C ASN A 40 6.90 -9.19 11.07
N PHE A 41 6.01 -9.55 10.14
CA PHE A 41 5.77 -8.77 8.94
C PHE A 41 5.00 -7.50 9.27
N LEU A 42 5.34 -6.40 8.61
CA LEU A 42 4.79 -5.08 8.90
C LEU A 42 3.50 -4.76 8.14
N GLY A 43 3.01 -5.68 7.33
CA GLY A 43 1.84 -5.41 6.51
C GLY A 43 1.25 -6.65 5.88
N PHE A 44 0.12 -6.43 5.23
CA PHE A 44 -0.63 -7.49 4.57
C PHE A 44 -1.41 -6.91 3.38
N ALA A 45 -1.85 -7.76 2.47
CA ALA A 45 -2.72 -7.36 1.37
C ALA A 45 -4.08 -8.03 1.46
N GLY A 46 -5.12 -7.23 1.23
CA GLY A 46 -6.50 -7.69 1.18
C GLY A 46 -7.27 -7.04 0.06
N PHE A 47 -8.47 -7.53 -0.15
CA PHE A 47 -9.39 -7.06 -1.17
C PHE A 47 -10.63 -6.47 -0.52
N LYS A 48 -10.99 -5.23 -0.87
CA LYS A 48 -12.20 -4.61 -0.33
C LYS A 48 -13.43 -5.36 -0.85
N ALA A 49 -14.15 -6.02 0.06
CA ALA A 49 -15.37 -6.76 -0.24
C ALA A 49 -16.61 -5.84 -0.21
N GLY A 50 -16.67 -4.93 0.76
CA GLY A 50 -17.85 -4.09 0.93
C GLY A 50 -17.75 -3.09 2.06
N MET A 51 -18.91 -2.56 2.45
CA MET A 51 -19.08 -1.68 3.60
C MET A 51 -20.39 -2.01 4.28
N THR A 52 -20.39 -1.97 5.60
CA THR A 52 -21.58 -2.11 6.46
C THR A 52 -21.52 -1.03 7.54
N HIS A 53 -22.39 -1.13 8.53
CA HIS A 53 -22.29 -0.34 9.75
C HIS A 53 -22.27 -1.30 10.93
N ILE A 54 -21.61 -0.88 12.00
CA ILE A 54 -21.70 -1.53 13.31
C ILE A 54 -22.32 -0.55 14.30
N THR A 55 -23.00 -1.06 15.30
CA THR A 55 -23.26 -0.32 16.51
C THR A 55 -22.20 -0.64 17.54
N TYR A 56 -21.76 0.36 18.29
CA TYR A 56 -20.82 0.20 19.40
C TYR A 56 -21.19 1.17 20.51
N ILE A 57 -20.82 0.84 21.75
CA ILE A 57 -21.00 1.72 22.90
C ILE A 57 -19.76 2.61 23.00
N GLU A 58 -19.96 3.92 23.06
CA GLU A 58 -18.86 4.87 23.21
C GLU A 58 -18.25 4.79 24.62
N ASP A 59 -16.97 4.44 24.69
CA ASP A 59 -16.22 4.19 25.92
C ASP A 59 -15.33 5.37 26.34
N GLN A 60 -15.18 6.40 25.49
CA GLN A 60 -14.39 7.58 25.82
C GLN A 60 -15.09 8.49 26.85
N LYS A 61 -14.58 8.53 28.09
CA LYS A 61 -15.20 9.28 29.21
C LYS A 61 -15.45 10.77 28.94
N ASN A 62 -14.57 11.42 28.19
CA ASN A 62 -14.66 12.85 27.87
C ASN A 62 -15.63 13.14 26.70
N SER A 63 -16.18 12.12 26.07
CA SER A 63 -17.13 12.27 24.95
C SER A 63 -18.52 12.60 25.49
N PRO A 64 -19.26 13.53 24.87
CA PRO A 64 -20.67 13.79 25.21
C PRO A 64 -21.60 12.59 24.92
N TYR A 65 -21.08 11.56 24.24
CA TYR A 65 -21.78 10.33 23.91
C TYR A 65 -21.39 9.14 24.80
N TYR A 66 -20.56 9.33 25.84
CA TYR A 66 -20.12 8.25 26.73
C TYR A 66 -21.30 7.40 27.24
N GLY A 67 -21.19 6.08 27.08
CA GLY A 67 -22.21 5.10 27.48
C GLY A 67 -23.42 5.01 26.54
N LYS A 68 -23.47 5.77 25.44
CA LYS A 68 -24.52 5.67 24.41
C LYS A 68 -24.09 4.76 23.28
N GLU A 69 -25.08 4.08 22.67
CA GLU A 69 -24.88 3.32 21.45
C GLU A 69 -24.78 4.28 20.24
N LEU A 70 -23.70 4.16 19.49
CA LEU A 70 -23.44 4.92 18.27
C LEU A 70 -23.32 3.98 17.08
N MET A 71 -23.75 4.45 15.91
CA MET A 71 -23.57 3.76 14.63
C MET A 71 -22.33 4.28 13.91
N LYS A 72 -21.44 3.39 13.48
CA LYS A 72 -20.24 3.73 12.69
C LYS A 72 -20.17 2.93 11.40
N PRO A 73 -19.91 3.57 10.24
CA PRO A 73 -19.68 2.84 9.01
C PRO A 73 -18.33 2.12 9.07
N VAL A 74 -18.32 0.86 8.64
CA VAL A 74 -17.12 0.02 8.57
C VAL A 74 -16.90 -0.49 7.15
N SER A 75 -15.64 -0.72 6.78
CA SER A 75 -15.28 -1.37 5.52
C SER A 75 -14.87 -2.80 5.80
N ILE A 76 -15.43 -3.74 5.03
CA ILE A 76 -15.06 -5.16 5.12
C ILE A 76 -14.01 -5.42 4.05
N ILE A 77 -12.87 -5.93 4.48
CA ILE A 77 -11.76 -6.34 3.63
C ILE A 77 -11.65 -7.86 3.75
N GLU A 78 -11.76 -8.55 2.62
CA GLU A 78 -11.51 -9.98 2.52
C GLU A 78 -10.01 -10.20 2.37
N VAL A 79 -9.43 -10.99 3.26
CA VAL A 79 -7.99 -11.12 3.42
C VAL A 79 -7.60 -12.59 3.30
N PRO A 80 -7.39 -13.10 2.06
CA PRO A 80 -6.93 -14.47 1.86
C PRO A 80 -5.48 -14.60 2.36
N PRO A 81 -5.03 -15.80 2.75
CA PRO A 81 -3.66 -16.02 3.18
C PRO A 81 -2.67 -15.61 2.08
N LEU A 82 -1.54 -15.02 2.47
CA LEU A 82 -0.45 -14.68 1.55
C LEU A 82 0.58 -15.80 1.55
N LEU A 83 0.99 -16.25 0.37
CA LEU A 83 2.02 -17.26 0.22
C LEU A 83 3.39 -16.57 0.17
N LEU A 84 4.30 -16.91 1.07
CA LEU A 84 5.67 -16.39 1.06
C LEU A 84 6.49 -17.15 0.00
N ILE A 85 6.69 -16.52 -1.16
CA ILE A 85 7.36 -17.17 -2.31
C ILE A 85 8.85 -16.87 -2.39
N GLY A 86 9.33 -15.84 -1.69
CA GLY A 86 10.73 -15.47 -1.69
C GLY A 86 11.08 -14.44 -0.62
N ILE A 87 12.37 -14.18 -0.49
CA ILE A 87 12.98 -13.23 0.42
C ILE A 87 13.87 -12.34 -0.43
N ARG A 88 13.73 -11.03 -0.29
CA ARG A 88 14.62 -10.05 -0.89
C ARG A 88 15.32 -9.27 0.21
N VAL A 89 16.64 -9.19 0.12
CA VAL A 89 17.45 -8.41 1.05
C VAL A 89 17.99 -7.18 0.34
N TYR A 90 17.75 -6.03 0.95
CA TYR A 90 18.29 -4.74 0.55
C TYR A 90 19.43 -4.34 1.48
N ASN A 91 20.45 -3.69 0.95
CA ASN A 91 21.39 -2.88 1.74
C ASN A 91 21.21 -1.42 1.37
N GLU A 92 21.70 -0.54 2.24
CA GLU A 92 21.68 0.89 2.03
C GLU A 92 23.10 1.46 1.92
N ASP A 93 23.36 2.14 0.80
CA ASP A 93 24.54 2.96 0.58
C ASP A 93 24.15 4.45 0.63
N GLN A 94 25.12 5.35 0.44
CA GLN A 94 24.90 6.80 0.39
C GLN A 94 23.88 7.25 -0.68
N TYR A 95 23.70 6.45 -1.74
CA TYR A 95 22.76 6.73 -2.83
C TYR A 95 21.36 6.14 -2.59
N GLY A 96 21.19 5.31 -1.55
CA GLY A 96 19.96 4.63 -1.20
C GLY A 96 20.06 3.12 -1.26
N LYS A 97 18.90 2.47 -1.34
CA LYS A 97 18.77 1.03 -1.18
C LYS A 97 19.00 0.27 -2.49
N TYR A 98 19.85 -0.75 -2.45
CA TYR A 98 20.11 -1.67 -3.55
C TYR A 98 19.90 -3.11 -3.09
N ILE A 99 19.65 -4.00 -4.06
CA ILE A 99 19.36 -5.40 -3.80
C ILE A 99 20.67 -6.17 -3.68
N ILE A 100 20.85 -6.89 -2.57
CA ILE A 100 21.98 -7.81 -2.37
C ILE A 100 21.70 -9.12 -3.08
N GLY A 101 20.48 -9.65 -2.90
CA GLY A 101 20.09 -10.95 -3.41
C GLY A 101 18.63 -11.27 -3.14
N GLU A 102 18.15 -12.28 -3.86
CA GLU A 102 16.80 -12.81 -3.77
C GLU A 102 16.87 -14.33 -3.59
N LEU A 103 16.22 -14.82 -2.55
CA LEU A 103 16.03 -16.24 -2.30
C LEU A 103 14.58 -16.60 -2.58
N PHE A 104 14.32 -17.61 -3.39
CA PHE A 104 12.97 -18.06 -3.68
C PHE A 104 12.72 -19.46 -3.12
N ALA A 105 11.45 -19.76 -2.84
CA ALA A 105 11.01 -21.10 -2.50
C ALA A 105 11.27 -22.06 -3.69
N GLN A 106 11.51 -23.34 -3.40
CA GLN A 106 11.73 -24.35 -4.45
C GLN A 106 10.40 -24.74 -5.13
N ASN A 107 9.33 -24.78 -4.35
CA ASN A 107 8.00 -25.17 -4.81
C ASN A 107 7.13 -23.93 -4.98
N PHE A 108 6.61 -23.72 -6.19
CA PHE A 108 5.71 -22.63 -6.50
C PHE A 108 4.32 -23.16 -6.86
N ASN A 109 3.32 -22.36 -6.55
CA ASN A 109 1.97 -22.64 -6.99
C ASN A 109 1.81 -22.38 -8.50
N THR A 110 1.09 -23.25 -9.20
CA THR A 110 0.74 -23.12 -10.62
C THR A 110 0.12 -21.77 -10.99
N PHE A 111 -0.59 -21.10 -10.06
CA PHE A 111 -1.15 -19.77 -10.30
C PHE A 111 -0.09 -18.68 -10.49
N LEU A 112 1.11 -18.84 -9.92
CA LEU A 112 2.22 -17.88 -10.05
C LEU A 112 2.71 -17.76 -11.49
N ASN A 113 2.69 -18.87 -12.24
CA ASN A 113 3.11 -18.97 -13.64
C ASN A 113 2.28 -18.06 -14.57
N ARG A 114 1.10 -17.62 -14.12
CA ARG A 114 0.26 -16.66 -14.86
C ARG A 114 0.81 -15.24 -14.83
N LYS A 115 1.70 -14.93 -13.89
CA LYS A 115 2.22 -13.59 -13.66
C LYS A 115 3.69 -13.48 -14.05
N ILE A 116 4.51 -14.44 -13.62
CA ILE A 116 5.94 -14.48 -13.85
C ILE A 116 6.37 -15.87 -14.31
N LYS A 117 7.50 -15.96 -14.98
CA LYS A 117 8.20 -17.24 -15.15
C LYS A 117 8.96 -17.52 -13.85
N THR A 118 8.72 -18.66 -13.23
CA THR A 118 9.45 -19.10 -12.04
C THR A 118 10.90 -19.47 -12.40
N PRO A 119 11.85 -19.37 -11.46
CA PRO A 119 13.21 -19.84 -11.66
C PRO A 119 13.25 -21.33 -12.07
N ASP A 120 14.14 -21.68 -13.00
CA ASP A 120 14.38 -23.06 -13.40
C ASP A 120 14.99 -23.84 -12.22
N PRO A 121 14.35 -24.92 -11.72
CA PRO A 121 14.85 -25.66 -10.57
C PRO A 121 16.28 -26.21 -10.73
N GLU A 122 16.65 -26.62 -11.96
CA GLU A 122 17.98 -27.17 -12.25
C GLU A 122 19.12 -26.15 -12.16
N LYS A 123 18.82 -24.88 -12.48
CA LYS A 123 19.83 -23.80 -12.46
C LYS A 123 19.84 -23.05 -11.12
N TYR A 124 18.79 -23.21 -10.33
CA TYR A 124 18.60 -22.46 -9.11
C TYR A 124 19.25 -23.16 -7.92
N ASP A 125 20.48 -22.76 -7.61
CA ASP A 125 21.22 -23.27 -6.46
C ASP A 125 20.83 -22.52 -5.17
N PHE A 126 19.85 -23.07 -4.45
CA PHE A 126 19.29 -22.49 -3.24
C PHE A 126 20.34 -22.26 -2.14
N ASN A 127 21.21 -23.25 -1.88
CA ASN A 127 22.17 -23.18 -0.79
C ASN A 127 23.26 -22.15 -1.06
N LYS A 128 23.77 -22.10 -2.29
CA LYS A 128 24.76 -21.13 -2.69
C LYS A 128 24.26 -19.69 -2.57
N ILE A 129 23.02 -19.44 -3.01
CA ILE A 129 22.41 -18.10 -2.91
C ILE A 129 22.18 -17.73 -1.44
N LYS A 130 21.68 -18.66 -0.62
CA LYS A 130 21.50 -18.47 0.82
C LYS A 130 22.82 -18.06 1.48
N ASP A 131 23.90 -18.78 1.23
CA ASP A 131 25.21 -18.49 1.81
C ASP A 131 25.78 -17.16 1.35
N GLN A 132 25.54 -16.78 0.09
CA GLN A 132 25.92 -15.47 -0.45
C GLN A 132 25.16 -14.34 0.24
N ILE A 133 23.86 -14.50 0.46
CA ILE A 133 23.03 -13.51 1.15
C ILE A 133 23.51 -13.36 2.61
N LEU A 134 23.65 -14.47 3.35
CA LEU A 134 24.06 -14.45 4.76
C LEU A 134 25.41 -13.74 4.98
N LYS A 135 26.37 -13.90 4.07
CA LYS A 135 27.68 -13.23 4.14
C LYS A 135 27.61 -11.71 3.97
N ASN A 136 26.60 -11.22 3.25
CA ASN A 136 26.46 -9.83 2.86
C ASN A 136 25.45 -9.06 3.71
N ILE A 137 24.73 -9.76 4.62
CA ILE A 137 23.87 -9.11 5.60
C ILE A 137 24.75 -8.29 6.56
N ASN A 138 24.39 -7.04 6.74
CA ASN A 138 25.04 -6.10 7.63
C ASN A 138 23.99 -5.36 8.47
N SER A 139 24.41 -4.39 9.27
CA SER A 139 23.51 -3.60 10.13
C SER A 139 22.59 -2.63 9.39
N THR A 140 22.80 -2.40 8.08
CA THR A 140 21.94 -1.55 7.24
C THR A 140 20.99 -2.38 6.37
N SER A 141 20.98 -3.70 6.56
CA SER A 141 20.17 -4.60 5.76
C SER A 141 18.67 -4.44 6.09
N GLU A 142 17.85 -4.34 5.06
CA GLU A 142 16.40 -4.41 5.14
C GLU A 142 15.91 -5.69 4.45
N ILE A 143 15.23 -6.53 5.22
CA ILE A 143 14.72 -7.81 4.74
C ILE A 143 13.24 -7.66 4.41
N ARG A 144 12.86 -8.13 3.20
CA ARG A 144 11.47 -8.13 2.74
C ARG A 144 11.06 -9.52 2.29
N GLY A 145 9.88 -9.94 2.70
CA GLY A 145 9.21 -11.10 2.12
C GLY A 145 8.58 -10.72 0.78
N ILE A 146 8.81 -11.54 -0.25
CA ILE A 146 8.09 -11.51 -1.52
C ILE A 146 6.87 -12.42 -1.34
N PHE A 147 5.69 -11.81 -1.35
CA PHE A 147 4.43 -12.50 -1.16
C PHE A 147 3.63 -12.58 -2.44
N GLN A 148 2.96 -13.70 -2.63
CA GLN A 148 1.93 -13.91 -3.63
C GLN A 148 0.56 -13.82 -2.96
N SER A 149 -0.32 -12.97 -3.48
CA SER A 149 -1.73 -12.97 -3.06
C SER A 149 -2.52 -14.12 -3.67
N GLN A 150 -3.58 -14.57 -2.99
CA GLN A 150 -4.42 -15.69 -3.43
C GLN A 150 -5.84 -15.25 -3.78
N PRO A 151 -6.06 -14.49 -4.88
CA PRO A 151 -7.37 -13.95 -5.22
C PRO A 151 -8.37 -15.02 -5.69
N TYR A 152 -7.91 -16.23 -6.02
CA TYR A 152 -8.81 -17.34 -6.38
C TYR A 152 -9.53 -17.96 -5.19
N LEU A 153 -9.08 -17.68 -3.96
CA LEU A 153 -9.78 -18.05 -2.73
C LEU A 153 -10.86 -17.02 -2.36
N THR A 154 -10.86 -15.86 -3.00
CA THR A 154 -11.80 -14.78 -2.67
C THR A 154 -12.99 -14.75 -3.61
N SER A 155 -14.03 -14.01 -3.23
CA SER A 155 -15.23 -13.84 -4.06
C SER A 155 -15.01 -13.01 -5.34
N LEU A 156 -13.77 -12.60 -5.62
CA LEU A 156 -13.42 -11.82 -6.80
C LEU A 156 -13.27 -12.72 -8.04
N PRO A 157 -13.71 -12.26 -9.23
CA PRO A 157 -13.50 -12.99 -10.48
C PRO A 157 -12.07 -12.83 -11.01
N ARG A 158 -11.07 -13.03 -10.14
CA ARG A 158 -9.66 -12.80 -10.43
C ARG A 158 -8.83 -14.01 -10.03
N LYS A 159 -8.22 -14.66 -11.02
CA LYS A 159 -7.34 -15.81 -10.80
C LYS A 159 -5.84 -15.48 -10.80
N VAL A 160 -5.46 -14.31 -11.32
CA VAL A 160 -4.05 -13.91 -11.44
C VAL A 160 -3.59 -13.25 -10.13
N PRO A 161 -2.58 -13.82 -9.45
CA PRO A 161 -2.09 -13.27 -8.19
C PRO A 161 -1.39 -11.91 -8.38
N ASP A 162 -1.33 -11.14 -7.31
CA ASP A 162 -0.41 -10.00 -7.19
C ASP A 162 0.83 -10.41 -6.42
N ILE A 163 1.98 -9.89 -6.85
CA ILE A 163 3.25 -10.04 -6.13
C ILE A 163 3.53 -8.73 -5.41
N ILE A 164 3.71 -8.82 -4.10
CA ILE A 164 3.97 -7.68 -3.21
C ILE A 164 5.19 -7.97 -2.36
N GLU A 165 5.87 -6.91 -1.95
CA GLU A 165 6.96 -6.99 -0.99
C GLU A 165 6.45 -6.42 0.32
N ILE A 166 6.68 -7.15 1.41
CA ILE A 166 6.33 -6.71 2.76
C ILE A 166 7.61 -6.76 3.59
N ALA A 167 7.93 -5.67 4.27
CA ALA A 167 9.10 -5.62 5.15
C ALA A 167 8.88 -6.44 6.42
N LEU A 168 9.97 -7.00 6.92
CA LEU A 168 10.00 -7.70 8.20
C LEU A 168 10.64 -6.81 9.26
N ASN A 169 10.01 -6.70 10.41
CA ASN A 169 10.69 -6.21 11.61
C ASN A 169 11.68 -7.27 12.11
N SER A 170 12.94 -6.89 12.29
CA SER A 170 14.02 -7.81 12.67
C SER A 170 14.62 -7.49 14.04
N ASN A 171 14.00 -6.63 14.83
CA ASN A 171 14.41 -6.33 16.22
C ASN A 171 15.89 -5.94 16.38
N GLY A 172 16.50 -5.36 15.34
CA GLY A 172 17.92 -5.02 15.32
C GLY A 172 18.87 -6.19 15.00
N ASN A 173 18.41 -7.45 14.98
CA ASN A 173 19.20 -8.58 14.50
C ASN A 173 18.68 -9.13 13.15
N HIS A 174 19.25 -8.62 12.07
CA HIS A 174 18.86 -8.98 10.72
C HIS A 174 19.13 -10.44 10.37
N ILE A 175 20.15 -11.08 10.96
CA ILE A 175 20.46 -12.49 10.69
C ILE A 175 19.37 -13.38 11.26
N ASP A 176 18.93 -13.12 12.49
CA ASP A 176 17.84 -13.86 13.12
C ASP A 176 16.52 -13.65 12.36
N GLY A 177 16.25 -12.41 11.95
CA GLY A 177 15.10 -12.09 11.09
C GLY A 177 15.12 -12.87 9.77
N PHE A 178 16.29 -12.97 9.12
CA PHE A 178 16.44 -13.75 7.88
C PHE A 178 16.18 -15.24 8.12
N ASN A 179 16.75 -15.82 9.18
CA ASN A 179 16.55 -17.22 9.51
C ASN A 179 15.08 -17.52 9.87
N ASN A 180 14.40 -16.63 10.58
CA ASN A 180 12.97 -16.79 10.90
C ASN A 180 12.08 -16.80 9.63
N ILE A 181 12.35 -15.90 8.68
CA ILE A 181 11.63 -15.90 7.41
C ILE A 181 11.95 -17.14 6.59
N LEU A 182 13.21 -17.59 6.62
CA LEU A 182 13.66 -18.75 5.88
C LEU A 182 12.88 -20.01 6.28
N GLU A 183 12.57 -20.17 7.57
CA GLU A 183 11.75 -21.27 8.07
C GLU A 183 10.31 -21.21 7.53
N LYS A 184 9.74 -20.00 7.41
CA LYS A 184 8.39 -19.76 6.89
C LYS A 184 8.33 -19.76 5.35
N LEU A 185 9.45 -19.95 4.66
CA LEU A 185 9.52 -19.83 3.20
C LEU A 185 8.71 -20.94 2.53
N GLY A 186 7.77 -20.56 1.67
CA GLY A 186 6.83 -21.48 1.02
C GLY A 186 5.54 -21.73 1.83
N GLU A 187 5.42 -21.17 3.03
CA GLU A 187 4.23 -21.28 3.86
C GLU A 187 3.24 -20.14 3.60
N GLU A 188 1.99 -20.37 4.04
CA GLU A 188 0.92 -19.39 4.01
C GLU A 188 0.88 -18.59 5.32
N ILE A 189 0.95 -17.27 5.21
CA ILE A 189 0.83 -16.34 6.34
C ILE A 189 -0.58 -15.79 6.38
N ARG A 190 -1.21 -15.85 7.56
CA ARG A 190 -2.56 -15.33 7.78
C ARG A 190 -2.50 -13.94 8.40
N ALA A 191 -3.54 -13.16 8.16
CA ALA A 191 -3.63 -11.81 8.72
C ALA A 191 -3.67 -11.77 10.25
N ARG A 192 -4.14 -12.84 10.89
CA ARG A 192 -4.20 -12.98 12.35
C ARG A 192 -2.82 -13.11 13.00
N ASP A 193 -1.83 -13.53 12.22
CA ASP A 193 -0.45 -13.66 12.69
C ASP A 193 0.29 -12.31 12.59
N VAL A 194 -0.27 -11.36 11.84
CA VAL A 194 0.33 -10.05 11.52
C VAL A 194 -0.33 -8.91 12.31
N PHE A 195 -1.67 -8.88 12.34
CA PHE A 195 -2.42 -7.79 12.99
C PHE A 195 -3.11 -8.24 14.26
N GLN A 196 -3.21 -7.32 15.21
CA GLN A 196 -3.99 -7.50 16.44
C GLN A 196 -5.29 -6.70 16.40
N GLU A 197 -6.34 -7.19 17.06
CA GLU A 197 -7.60 -6.45 17.15
C GLU A 197 -7.44 -5.17 17.97
N GLY A 198 -7.96 -4.05 17.45
CA GLY A 198 -7.83 -2.73 18.06
C GLY A 198 -6.58 -1.94 17.61
N GLU A 199 -5.68 -2.56 16.86
CA GLU A 199 -4.51 -1.90 16.27
C GLU A 199 -4.91 -0.87 15.20
N LEU A 200 -4.19 0.26 15.15
CA LEU A 200 -4.35 1.26 14.09
C LEU A 200 -3.55 0.83 12.86
N VAL A 201 -4.24 0.72 11.72
CA VAL A 201 -3.63 0.29 10.46
C VAL A 201 -3.72 1.35 9.37
N ASP A 202 -2.65 1.48 8.60
CA ASP A 202 -2.59 2.33 7.43
C ASP A 202 -3.02 1.57 6.16
N ILE A 203 -4.00 2.13 5.44
CA ILE A 203 -4.56 1.51 4.23
C ILE A 203 -4.03 2.22 2.99
N ILE A 204 -3.25 1.49 2.18
CA ILE A 204 -2.66 2.02 0.94
C ILE A 204 -3.34 1.36 -0.27
N ALA A 205 -4.07 2.13 -1.05
CA ALA A 205 -4.79 1.66 -2.23
C ALA A 205 -4.89 2.70 -3.33
N VAL A 206 -5.18 2.26 -4.56
CA VAL A 206 -5.51 3.15 -5.67
C VAL A 206 -6.97 3.55 -5.60
N THR A 207 -7.24 4.85 -5.62
CA THR A 207 -8.61 5.40 -5.54
C THR A 207 -9.46 5.02 -6.75
N LYS A 208 -10.79 4.98 -6.58
CA LYS A 208 -11.75 4.75 -7.67
C LYS A 208 -11.57 5.76 -8.81
N GLY A 209 -11.40 5.25 -10.04
CA GLY A 209 -11.30 6.06 -11.24
C GLY A 209 -12.62 6.78 -11.56
N LYS A 210 -12.53 8.07 -11.91
CA LYS A 210 -13.67 8.92 -12.35
C LYS A 210 -13.52 9.46 -13.78
N GLY A 211 -12.53 8.96 -14.54
CA GLY A 211 -12.24 9.41 -15.90
C GLY A 211 -11.78 10.87 -15.98
N PHE A 212 -11.95 11.48 -17.16
CA PHE A 212 -11.69 12.90 -17.36
C PHE A 212 -12.74 13.73 -16.61
N GLN A 213 -12.29 14.66 -15.76
CA GLN A 213 -13.16 15.48 -14.93
C GLN A 213 -12.83 16.96 -15.11
N GLY A 214 -13.87 17.77 -15.28
CA GLY A 214 -13.75 19.23 -15.37
C GLY A 214 -13.30 19.86 -14.04
N PRO A 215 -12.90 21.14 -14.06
CA PRO A 215 -12.26 21.79 -12.91
C PRO A 215 -13.15 21.85 -11.68
N VAL A 216 -14.48 21.97 -11.85
CA VAL A 216 -15.45 22.00 -10.75
C VAL A 216 -15.40 20.71 -9.95
N LYS A 217 -15.54 19.55 -10.60
CA LYS A 217 -15.51 18.24 -9.90
C LYS A 217 -14.10 17.84 -9.48
N ARG A 218 -13.06 18.24 -10.23
CA ARG A 218 -11.66 17.86 -9.96
C ARG A 218 -11.01 18.69 -8.85
N PHE A 219 -11.31 19.99 -8.75
CA PHE A 219 -10.69 20.92 -7.80
C PHE A 219 -11.67 21.52 -6.78
N GLY A 220 -12.98 21.35 -6.96
CA GLY A 220 -13.99 21.92 -6.06
C GLY A 220 -14.12 23.44 -6.22
N VAL A 221 -13.87 23.98 -7.42
CA VAL A 221 -14.06 25.42 -7.70
C VAL A 221 -15.55 25.76 -7.80
N LYS A 222 -15.91 26.99 -7.40
CA LYS A 222 -17.27 27.49 -7.49
C LYS A 222 -17.73 27.56 -8.96
N LEU A 223 -19.00 27.25 -9.21
CA LEU A 223 -19.64 27.45 -10.50
C LEU A 223 -19.69 28.93 -10.87
N LEU A 224 -19.59 29.22 -12.17
CA LEU A 224 -19.84 30.57 -12.68
C LEU A 224 -21.35 30.91 -12.59
N PRO A 225 -21.70 32.20 -12.59
CA PRO A 225 -23.09 32.63 -12.55
C PRO A 225 -23.93 32.02 -13.68
N ARG A 226 -25.23 31.81 -13.42
CA ARG A 226 -26.17 31.20 -14.38
C ARG A 226 -26.23 31.93 -15.72
N LYS A 227 -26.12 33.26 -15.72
CA LYS A 227 -26.22 34.11 -16.92
C LYS A 227 -24.93 34.19 -17.74
N ASN A 228 -23.93 33.35 -17.46
CA ASN A 228 -22.71 33.33 -18.27
C ASN A 228 -22.98 32.68 -19.64
N SER A 229 -22.51 33.26 -20.74
CA SER A 229 -23.05 32.88 -22.07
C SER A 229 -22.56 31.52 -22.57
N LYS A 230 -21.28 31.18 -22.39
CA LYS A 230 -20.67 29.98 -23.00
C LYS A 230 -20.57 28.79 -22.05
N ILE A 231 -20.05 29.00 -20.85
CA ILE A 231 -19.66 27.90 -19.95
C ILE A 231 -19.97 28.28 -18.50
N GLN A 232 -20.58 27.36 -17.76
CA GLN A 232 -20.83 27.53 -16.33
C GLN A 232 -19.82 26.77 -15.45
N ARG A 233 -19.31 25.63 -15.94
CA ARG A 233 -18.51 24.67 -15.15
C ARG A 233 -17.02 24.80 -15.44
N ALA A 234 -16.50 26.02 -15.43
CA ALA A 234 -15.10 26.34 -15.72
C ALA A 234 -14.52 27.33 -14.70
N VAL A 235 -13.21 27.50 -14.73
CA VAL A 235 -12.53 28.60 -14.03
C VAL A 235 -12.61 29.84 -14.93
N ALA A 236 -12.95 31.00 -14.37
CA ALA A 236 -13.10 32.24 -15.16
C ALA A 236 -11.76 32.79 -15.66
N CYS A 237 -10.79 32.92 -14.76
CA CYS A 237 -9.45 33.46 -15.02
C CYS A 237 -8.41 32.41 -14.65
N ILE A 238 -7.61 31.96 -15.63
CA ILE A 238 -6.58 30.93 -15.45
C ILE A 238 -5.27 31.56 -14.96
N GLY A 239 -4.95 32.76 -15.43
CA GLY A 239 -3.77 33.53 -15.04
C GLY A 239 -3.85 35.00 -15.46
N PRO A 240 -2.93 35.84 -14.96
CA PRO A 240 -2.75 37.23 -15.41
C PRO A 240 -2.10 37.30 -16.81
N TRP A 241 -1.98 38.51 -17.38
CA TRP A 241 -1.27 38.72 -18.65
C TRP A 241 0.24 38.40 -18.51
N HIS A 242 0.87 38.89 -17.44
CA HIS A 242 2.27 38.60 -17.13
C HIS A 242 2.35 37.81 -15.81
N PRO A 243 3.04 36.66 -15.75
CA PRO A 243 3.83 36.02 -16.82
C PRO A 243 2.97 35.32 -17.90
N ALA A 244 3.41 35.38 -19.15
CA ALA A 244 2.71 34.78 -20.29
C ALA A 244 3.00 33.27 -20.42
N ARG A 245 2.46 32.46 -19.50
CA ARG A 245 2.59 30.99 -19.46
C ARG A 245 1.29 30.31 -19.02
#